data_AF-A0A0D2P950-F1
#
_entry.id   AF-A0A0D2P950-F1
#
_cell.length_a   1.000
_cell.length_b   1.000
_cell.length_c   1.000
_cell.angle_alpha   90.00
_cell.angle_beta   90.00
_cell.angle_gamma   90.00
#
_symmetry.space_group_name_H-M   'P 1'
#
loop_
_entity.id
_entity.type
_entity.pdbx_description
1 polymer ?
#
loop_
_entity_poly.entity_id
_entity_poly.type
_entity_poly.pdbx_seq_one_letter_code
_entity_poly.pdbx_strand_id
1 'polypeptide(L)'
;MEVIFLEGNDEPIPDSGLINGVGRFVGGPQVVRARVNVQQGKRYRFRVINISAYAAFRFSIEGHDLTIIEVDGISHVAHTVGGFDIYVAQRYSVVLNANQPIANYWIRGPMTLQHSSDNPNLDTNDVFAVLHYAGAPDAEPTTQADVGVQDLLQEFQLAALVNPGAPGGSAPADRSIDINFGMQVKNGRLMWEINDISYLPPDLPTLLNIIANGFTSPDNFTTTEDTFVIDRNEVIELVIHGSPNGRLSFSSLHGHAFDVVQSMQGPLNFVNPPRRDVVGVSGSTVIIRFQADNPGPWFFHCHIDWHLEAGLAAVFAERPVDQTSGPQSEIIKQTWLDLCPIYKALPADEQ
;
A
#
# COMPACT_ATOMS: atom_id res chain seq x y z
N MET A 1 25.33 8.79 10.60
CA MET A 1 25.47 7.40 11.11
C MET A 1 24.74 6.56 10.07
N GLU A 2 25.43 5.68 9.35
CA GLU A 2 24.79 4.80 8.36
C GLU A 2 23.94 3.78 9.13
N VAL A 3 22.70 4.15 9.49
CA VAL A 3 21.71 3.19 9.96
C VAL A 3 21.25 2.46 8.71
N ILE A 4 21.61 1.18 8.59
CA ILE A 4 21.34 0.39 7.40
C ILE A 4 20.79 -0.94 7.87
N PHE A 5 19.49 -1.16 7.63
CA PHE A 5 18.79 -2.35 8.12
C PHE A 5 18.92 -3.57 7.19
N LEU A 6 19.50 -3.43 5.99
CA LEU A 6 19.73 -4.53 5.05
C LEU A 6 21.23 -4.91 4.97
N GLU A 7 21.57 -6.08 5.49
CA GLU A 7 22.85 -6.74 5.20
C GLU A 7 22.73 -7.52 3.88
N GLY A 8 23.28 -6.98 2.79
CA GLY A 8 23.34 -7.65 1.49
C GLY A 8 22.46 -6.99 0.41
N ASN A 9 22.06 -7.79 -0.58
CA ASN A 9 21.26 -7.32 -1.73
C ASN A 9 19.87 -7.97 -1.80
N ASP A 10 19.50 -8.80 -0.82
CA ASP A 10 18.29 -9.61 -0.87
C ASP A 10 17.29 -9.16 0.19
N GLU A 11 16.02 -9.04 -0.21
CA GLU A 11 14.92 -8.78 0.72
C GLU A 11 14.60 -10.02 1.58
N PRO A 12 14.34 -9.87 2.89
CA PRO A 12 13.87 -10.98 3.73
C PRO A 12 12.58 -11.63 3.18
N ILE A 13 12.64 -12.94 2.92
CA ILE A 13 11.52 -13.74 2.41
C ILE A 13 10.80 -14.42 3.58
N PRO A 14 9.47 -14.27 3.70
CA PRO A 14 8.71 -14.84 4.82
C PRO A 14 8.71 -16.38 4.80
N ASP A 15 8.61 -17.00 5.97
CA ASP A 15 8.41 -18.46 6.10
C ASP A 15 6.95 -18.87 5.80
N SER A 16 5.97 -17.99 6.01
CA SER A 16 4.55 -18.27 5.77
C SER A 16 3.72 -17.01 5.60
N GLY A 17 2.56 -17.17 4.96
CA GLY A 17 1.49 -16.17 4.97
C GLY A 17 0.51 -16.42 6.12
N LEU A 18 0.00 -15.36 6.74
CA LEU A 18 -0.92 -15.45 7.87
C LEU A 18 -2.27 -14.85 7.50
N ILE A 19 -3.37 -15.54 7.85
CA ILE A 19 -4.72 -14.98 7.84
C ILE A 19 -5.20 -14.89 9.28
N ASN A 20 -5.58 -13.69 9.73
CA ASN A 20 -5.98 -13.41 11.12
C ASN A 20 -4.98 -13.93 12.17
N GLY A 21 -3.69 -13.77 11.89
CA GLY A 21 -2.59 -14.11 12.81
C GLY A 21 -2.20 -15.59 12.84
N VAL A 22 -2.74 -16.42 11.94
CA VAL A 22 -2.42 -17.86 11.89
C VAL A 22 -2.02 -18.27 10.47
N GLY A 23 -0.98 -19.10 10.36
CA GLY A 23 -0.51 -19.72 9.12
C GLY A 23 0.36 -20.94 9.43
N ARG A 24 0.77 -21.64 8.38
CA ARG A 24 1.64 -22.82 8.43
C ARG A 24 2.82 -22.61 7.49
N PHE A 25 3.93 -23.25 7.79
CA PHE A 25 5.14 -23.25 6.97
C PHE A 25 5.63 -24.69 6.77
N VAL A 26 6.42 -24.92 5.73
CA VAL A 26 7.01 -26.22 5.40
C VAL A 26 7.91 -26.69 6.54
N GLY A 27 7.64 -27.88 7.07
CA GLY A 27 8.35 -28.42 8.25
C GLY A 27 7.86 -27.91 9.60
N GLY A 28 6.90 -26.98 9.62
CA GLY A 28 6.29 -26.43 10.83
C GLY A 28 5.15 -27.28 11.42
N PRO A 29 4.66 -26.92 12.62
CA PRO A 29 3.53 -27.59 13.25
C PRO A 29 2.21 -27.34 12.48
N GLN A 30 1.33 -28.34 12.48
CA GLN A 30 -0.02 -28.22 11.92
C GLN A 30 -0.96 -27.51 12.89
N VAL A 31 -0.81 -26.18 13.02
CA VAL A 31 -1.67 -25.34 13.86
C VAL A 31 -3.09 -25.25 13.31
N VAL A 32 -4.09 -25.11 14.18
CA VAL A 32 -5.50 -24.92 13.75
C VAL A 32 -5.62 -23.60 13.00
N ARG A 33 -6.07 -23.63 11.74
CA ARG A 33 -6.20 -22.42 10.91
C ARG A 33 -7.27 -21.47 11.46
N ALA A 34 -7.11 -20.18 11.17
CA ALA A 34 -8.09 -19.17 11.56
C ALA A 34 -9.49 -19.48 11.00
N ARG A 35 -10.53 -19.16 11.78
CA ARG A 35 -11.93 -19.38 11.42
C ARG A 35 -12.70 -18.07 11.37
N VAL A 36 -13.48 -17.89 10.30
CA VAL A 36 -14.42 -16.79 10.13
C VAL A 36 -15.83 -17.37 10.11
N ASN A 37 -16.65 -17.03 11.09
CA ASN A 37 -17.97 -17.61 11.26
C ASN A 37 -19.05 -16.83 10.50
N VAL A 38 -19.91 -17.54 9.78
CA VAL A 38 -21.08 -16.97 9.10
C VAL A 38 -22.33 -17.79 9.38
N GLN A 39 -23.49 -17.22 9.08
CA GLN A 39 -24.79 -17.87 9.18
C GLN A 39 -25.44 -17.84 7.80
N GLN A 40 -25.94 -18.97 7.35
CA GLN A 40 -26.59 -19.09 6.05
C GLN A 40 -27.74 -18.06 5.91
N GLY A 41 -27.84 -17.45 4.74
CA GLY A 41 -28.84 -16.43 4.41
C GLY A 41 -28.50 -15.01 4.88
N LYS A 42 -27.43 -14.81 5.67
CA LYS A 42 -26.95 -13.46 6.03
C LYS A 42 -25.96 -12.91 5.02
N ARG A 43 -25.75 -11.60 5.09
CA ARG A 43 -24.72 -10.88 4.33
C ARG A 43 -23.74 -10.24 5.29
N TYR A 44 -22.45 -10.28 4.96
CA TYR A 44 -21.37 -9.80 5.80
C TYR A 44 -20.53 -8.80 5.02
N ARG A 45 -20.22 -7.65 5.62
CA ARG A 45 -19.16 -6.78 5.13
C ARG A 45 -17.84 -7.26 5.73
N PHE A 46 -17.09 -8.03 4.96
CA PHE A 46 -15.71 -8.35 5.32
C PHE A 46 -14.79 -7.18 4.97
N ARG A 47 -13.83 -6.91 5.87
CA ARG A 47 -12.76 -5.94 5.65
C ARG A 47 -11.47 -6.74 5.52
N VAL A 48 -10.94 -6.81 4.30
CA VAL A 48 -9.70 -7.50 3.97
C VAL A 48 -8.60 -6.45 3.97
N ILE A 49 -7.55 -6.67 4.75
CA ILE A 49 -6.47 -5.71 4.98
C ILE A 49 -5.16 -6.47 4.82
N ASN A 50 -4.30 -6.01 3.91
CA ASN A 50 -2.96 -6.54 3.79
C ASN A 50 -2.00 -5.73 4.68
N ILE A 51 -1.58 -6.32 5.79
CA ILE A 51 -0.66 -5.73 6.77
C ILE A 51 0.77 -6.25 6.61
N SER A 52 1.11 -6.86 5.46
CA SER A 52 2.44 -7.39 5.23
C SER A 52 3.48 -6.27 5.11
N ALA A 53 4.76 -6.62 5.27
CA ALA A 53 5.89 -5.71 4.96
C ALA A 53 6.43 -5.91 3.53
N TYR A 54 5.96 -6.95 2.82
CA TYR A 54 6.49 -7.33 1.51
C TYR A 54 5.50 -8.10 0.64
N ALA A 55 4.79 -9.09 1.20
CA ALA A 55 3.98 -10.02 0.42
C ALA A 55 2.68 -9.40 -0.13
N ALA A 56 2.38 -9.68 -1.39
CA ALA A 56 1.06 -9.48 -1.99
C ALA A 56 0.31 -10.81 -2.06
N PHE A 57 -1.02 -10.77 -2.02
CA PHE A 57 -1.85 -11.96 -1.97
C PHE A 57 -2.98 -11.92 -3.00
N ARG A 58 -3.37 -13.08 -3.52
CA ARG A 58 -4.60 -13.24 -4.29
C ARG A 58 -5.73 -13.73 -3.41
N PHE A 59 -6.60 -12.82 -2.98
CA PHE A 59 -7.69 -13.16 -2.07
C PHE A 59 -8.88 -13.75 -2.82
N SER A 60 -9.41 -14.87 -2.32
CA SER A 60 -10.68 -15.45 -2.76
C SER A 60 -11.32 -16.30 -1.66
N ILE A 61 -12.61 -16.59 -1.80
CA ILE A 61 -13.34 -17.50 -0.92
C ILE A 61 -14.02 -18.55 -1.78
N GLU A 62 -13.72 -19.82 -1.52
CA GLU A 62 -14.23 -20.95 -2.28
C GLU A 62 -15.77 -20.91 -2.39
N GLY A 63 -16.28 -20.94 -3.62
CA GLY A 63 -17.72 -20.96 -3.90
C GLY A 63 -18.47 -19.66 -3.61
N HIS A 64 -17.77 -18.55 -3.36
CA HIS A 64 -18.40 -17.26 -3.04
C HIS A 64 -17.83 -16.13 -3.90
N ASP A 65 -18.73 -15.41 -4.56
CA ASP A 65 -18.39 -14.12 -5.16
C ASP A 65 -18.26 -13.04 -4.08
N LEU A 66 -17.46 -12.02 -4.38
CA LEU A 66 -17.12 -10.92 -3.49
C LEU A 66 -17.57 -9.60 -4.12
N THR A 67 -18.57 -8.95 -3.52
CA THR A 67 -19.01 -7.62 -3.98
C THR A 67 -18.21 -6.53 -3.29
N ILE A 68 -17.20 -5.98 -3.95
CA ILE A 68 -16.40 -4.84 -3.47
C ILE A 68 -17.28 -3.60 -3.35
N ILE A 69 -17.18 -2.91 -2.21
CA ILE A 69 -17.93 -1.67 -1.91
C ILE A 69 -17.03 -0.55 -1.33
N GLU A 70 -15.80 -0.86 -0.97
CA GLU A 70 -14.81 0.09 -0.44
C GLU A 70 -13.41 -0.36 -0.87
N VAL A 71 -12.56 0.59 -1.24
CA VAL A 71 -11.13 0.40 -1.50
C VAL A 71 -10.37 1.46 -0.73
N ASP A 72 -9.41 1.04 0.08
CA ASP A 72 -8.52 1.91 0.86
C ASP A 72 -9.28 2.99 1.68
N GLY A 73 -10.44 2.62 2.24
CA GLY A 73 -11.27 3.54 3.03
C GLY A 73 -12.21 4.44 2.21
N ILE A 74 -12.14 4.38 0.87
CA ILE A 74 -13.00 5.13 -0.04
C ILE A 74 -14.15 4.27 -0.52
N SER A 75 -15.38 4.77 -0.41
CA SER A 75 -16.57 4.06 -0.91
C SER A 75 -16.57 3.99 -2.44
N HIS A 76 -16.85 2.82 -2.99
CA HIS A 76 -16.87 2.56 -4.44
C HIS A 76 -18.24 2.04 -4.89
N VAL A 77 -18.55 2.23 -6.17
CA VAL A 77 -19.69 1.58 -6.81
C VAL A 77 -19.52 0.06 -6.67
N ALA A 78 -20.59 -0.61 -6.26
CA ALA A 78 -20.55 -2.04 -6.00
C ALA A 78 -20.10 -2.82 -7.25
N HIS A 79 -19.00 -3.56 -7.14
CA HIS A 79 -18.45 -4.38 -8.23
C HIS A 79 -18.22 -5.81 -7.72
N THR A 80 -18.78 -6.81 -8.39
CA THR A 80 -18.71 -8.21 -7.95
C THR A 80 -17.67 -8.95 -8.76
N VAL A 81 -16.80 -9.68 -8.07
CA VAL A 81 -15.67 -10.42 -8.63
C VAL A 81 -15.53 -11.78 -7.92
N GLY A 82 -14.84 -12.75 -8.53
CA GLY A 82 -14.52 -14.01 -7.85
C GLY A 82 -13.33 -13.91 -6.90
N GLY A 83 -12.50 -12.88 -7.06
CA GLY A 83 -11.37 -12.58 -6.18
C GLY A 83 -10.58 -11.37 -6.67
N PHE A 84 -9.55 -11.01 -5.93
CA PHE A 84 -8.71 -9.84 -6.23
C PHE A 84 -7.30 -10.00 -5.68
N ASP A 85 -6.33 -9.38 -6.36
CA ASP A 85 -5.00 -9.21 -5.80
C ASP A 85 -5.02 -8.02 -4.82
N ILE A 86 -4.42 -8.21 -3.65
CA ILE A 86 -4.31 -7.19 -2.60
C ILE A 86 -2.83 -6.97 -2.28
N TYR A 87 -2.38 -5.74 -2.52
CA TYR A 87 -1.00 -5.34 -2.32
C TYR A 87 -0.75 -4.84 -0.89
N VAL A 88 0.52 -4.67 -0.53
CA VAL A 88 0.91 -4.21 0.81
C VAL A 88 0.14 -2.92 1.15
N ALA A 89 -0.39 -2.85 2.38
CA ALA A 89 -1.18 -1.73 2.90
C ALA A 89 -2.50 -1.43 2.19
N GLN A 90 -2.91 -2.18 1.17
CA GLN A 90 -4.24 -2.06 0.57
C GLN A 90 -5.33 -2.69 1.45
N ARG A 91 -6.55 -2.18 1.29
CA ARG A 91 -7.76 -2.61 1.97
C ARG A 91 -8.92 -2.70 1.00
N TYR A 92 -9.74 -3.74 1.15
CA TYR A 92 -11.02 -3.86 0.45
C TYR A 92 -12.12 -4.18 1.47
N SER A 93 -13.25 -3.45 1.43
CA SER A 93 -14.48 -3.98 2.01
C SER A 93 -15.27 -4.72 0.93
N VAL A 94 -15.63 -5.97 1.21
CA VAL A 94 -16.46 -6.79 0.33
C VAL A 94 -17.72 -7.27 1.05
N VAL A 95 -18.83 -7.31 0.34
CA VAL A 95 -20.03 -8.00 0.80
C VAL A 95 -19.95 -9.45 0.35
N LEU A 96 -19.92 -10.37 1.32
CA LEU A 96 -20.13 -11.78 1.09
C LEU A 96 -21.57 -12.16 1.45
N ASN A 97 -22.25 -12.81 0.50
CA ASN A 97 -23.55 -13.41 0.74
C ASN A 97 -23.34 -14.85 1.19
N ALA A 98 -23.72 -15.20 2.41
CA ALA A 98 -23.59 -16.55 2.94
C ALA A 98 -24.72 -17.46 2.38
N ASN A 99 -24.73 -17.65 1.07
CA ASN A 99 -25.81 -18.29 0.31
C ASN A 99 -25.50 -19.72 -0.14
N GLN A 100 -24.33 -20.26 0.23
CA GLN A 100 -23.93 -21.63 -0.09
C GLN A 100 -24.51 -22.63 0.93
N PRO A 101 -24.50 -23.95 0.64
CA PRO A 101 -24.84 -24.98 1.62
C PRO A 101 -24.07 -24.84 2.94
N ILE A 102 -24.64 -25.36 4.04
CA ILE A 102 -23.94 -25.35 5.34
C ILE A 102 -22.74 -26.29 5.25
N ALA A 103 -21.55 -25.71 5.15
CA ALA A 103 -20.26 -26.40 5.10
C ALA A 103 -19.12 -25.47 5.56
N ASN A 104 -17.90 -26.01 5.56
CA ASN A 104 -16.67 -25.23 5.67
C ASN A 104 -16.12 -24.97 4.26
N TYR A 105 -15.69 -23.74 4.00
CA TYR A 105 -15.12 -23.32 2.72
C TYR A 105 -13.72 -22.72 2.93
N TRP A 106 -12.81 -22.91 1.97
CA TRP A 106 -11.49 -22.29 2.05
C TRP A 106 -11.57 -20.78 1.82
N ILE A 107 -11.02 -20.00 2.75
CA ILE A 107 -10.56 -18.63 2.49
C ILE A 107 -9.11 -18.76 2.06
N ARG A 108 -8.77 -18.20 0.90
CA ARG A 108 -7.47 -18.38 0.25
C ARG A 108 -6.80 -17.03 0.06
N GLY A 109 -5.49 -17.00 0.30
CA GLY A 109 -4.65 -15.84 0.00
C GLY A 109 -3.27 -16.26 -0.47
N PRO A 110 -3.11 -17.08 -1.52
CA PRO A 110 -1.78 -17.42 -2.02
C PRO A 110 -0.96 -16.16 -2.33
N MET A 111 0.34 -16.21 -2.05
CA MET A 111 1.26 -15.11 -2.34
C MET A 111 1.46 -14.98 -3.84
N THR A 112 1.48 -13.73 -4.35
CA THR A 112 1.61 -13.44 -5.78
C THR A 112 2.94 -12.80 -6.16
N LEU A 113 3.75 -12.38 -5.18
CA LEU A 113 5.05 -11.75 -5.40
C LEU A 113 6.22 -12.73 -5.18
N GLN A 114 6.13 -13.56 -4.15
CA GLN A 114 7.13 -14.57 -3.82
C GLN A 114 6.87 -15.90 -4.55
N HIS A 115 7.89 -16.74 -4.65
CA HIS A 115 7.83 -18.13 -5.10
C HIS A 115 8.24 -19.07 -3.97
N SER A 116 7.69 -20.29 -3.93
CA SER A 116 8.09 -21.29 -2.91
C SER A 116 9.57 -21.72 -3.01
N SER A 117 10.24 -21.42 -4.14
CA SER A 117 11.68 -21.62 -4.29
C SER A 117 12.53 -20.60 -3.53
N ASP A 118 11.94 -19.48 -3.12
CA ASP A 118 12.66 -18.34 -2.55
C ASP A 118 13.08 -18.63 -1.09
N ASN A 119 12.29 -19.43 -0.37
CA ASN A 119 12.61 -19.88 0.99
C ASN A 119 12.16 -21.35 1.16
N PRO A 120 13.04 -22.26 1.65
CA PRO A 120 12.69 -23.68 1.84
C PRO A 120 11.54 -23.93 2.84
N ASN A 121 11.25 -22.98 3.73
CA ASN A 121 10.13 -23.04 4.65
C ASN A 121 8.81 -22.54 4.02
N LEU A 122 8.87 -21.83 2.89
CA LEU A 122 7.72 -21.16 2.31
C LEU A 122 6.95 -22.07 1.33
N ASP A 123 5.64 -22.19 1.55
CA ASP A 123 4.70 -22.60 0.52
C ASP A 123 3.78 -21.42 0.21
N THR A 124 3.96 -20.80 -0.96
CA THR A 124 3.17 -19.63 -1.37
C THR A 124 1.70 -19.94 -1.57
N ASN A 125 1.32 -21.22 -1.69
CA ASN A 125 -0.07 -21.63 -1.82
C ASN A 125 -0.72 -22.02 -0.47
N ASP A 126 0.06 -22.36 0.57
CA ASP A 126 -0.48 -22.74 1.90
C ASP A 126 -0.83 -21.52 2.77
N VAL A 127 -1.66 -20.63 2.23
CA VAL A 127 -2.17 -19.45 2.92
C VAL A 127 -3.69 -19.53 2.97
N PHE A 128 -4.18 -20.20 4.02
CA PHE A 128 -5.59 -20.57 4.16
C PHE A 128 -6.18 -20.22 5.52
N ALA A 129 -7.49 -19.95 5.50
CA ALA A 129 -8.37 -19.91 6.66
C ALA A 129 -9.70 -20.62 6.33
N VAL A 130 -10.55 -20.80 7.34
CA VAL A 130 -11.83 -21.50 7.20
C VAL A 130 -12.98 -20.51 7.30
N LEU A 131 -13.78 -20.38 6.24
CA LEU A 131 -15.11 -19.80 6.33
C LEU A 131 -16.07 -20.88 6.85
N HIS A 132 -16.54 -20.70 8.07
CA HIS A 132 -17.36 -21.68 8.78
C HIS A 132 -18.83 -21.26 8.83
N TYR A 133 -19.70 -22.02 8.17
CA TYR A 133 -21.13 -21.85 8.32
C TYR A 133 -21.61 -22.44 9.65
N ALA A 134 -22.45 -21.70 10.38
CA ALA A 134 -23.09 -22.20 11.58
C ALA A 134 -23.84 -23.51 11.30
N GLY A 135 -23.46 -24.58 12.01
CA GLY A 135 -23.99 -25.94 11.83
C GLY A 135 -23.09 -26.87 11.01
N ALA A 136 -22.00 -26.36 10.42
CA ALA A 136 -20.98 -27.19 9.79
C ALA A 136 -20.14 -27.94 10.85
N PRO A 137 -19.46 -29.05 10.50
CA PRO A 137 -18.55 -29.75 11.41
C PRO A 137 -17.39 -28.86 11.88
N ASP A 138 -16.87 -29.14 13.06
CA ASP A 138 -15.66 -28.51 13.59
C ASP A 138 -14.41 -29.11 12.93
N ALA A 139 -14.19 -28.78 11.66
CA ALA A 139 -13.12 -29.32 10.84
C ALA A 139 -12.69 -28.30 9.77
N GLU A 140 -11.56 -28.58 9.13
CA GLU A 140 -11.18 -27.87 7.89
C GLU A 140 -12.07 -28.32 6.71
N PRO A 141 -12.20 -27.51 5.65
CA PRO A 141 -12.82 -27.94 4.41
C PRO A 141 -12.12 -29.18 3.84
N THR A 142 -12.90 -30.13 3.28
CA THR A 142 -12.38 -31.36 2.68
C THR A 142 -12.23 -31.27 1.16
N THR A 143 -12.68 -30.17 0.57
CA THR A 143 -12.54 -29.86 -0.85
C THR A 143 -11.07 -29.60 -1.18
N GLN A 144 -10.66 -29.98 -2.40
CA GLN A 144 -9.34 -29.56 -2.88
C GLN A 144 -9.34 -28.05 -3.04
N ALA A 145 -8.34 -27.40 -2.46
CA ALA A 145 -8.14 -25.98 -2.64
C ALA A 145 -7.77 -25.71 -4.10
N ASP A 146 -8.74 -25.26 -4.90
CA ASP A 146 -8.46 -24.69 -6.21
C ASP A 146 -7.65 -23.39 -6.00
N VAL A 147 -6.60 -23.17 -6.78
CA VAL A 147 -5.81 -21.92 -6.73
C VAL A 147 -6.24 -20.91 -7.80
N GLY A 148 -7.12 -21.34 -8.72
CA GLY A 148 -7.71 -20.49 -9.73
C GLY A 148 -8.78 -19.55 -9.17
N VAL A 149 -8.76 -18.32 -9.66
CA VAL A 149 -9.83 -17.34 -9.46
C VAL A 149 -10.43 -17.03 -10.82
N GLN A 150 -11.70 -17.35 -11.00
CA GLN A 150 -12.49 -16.87 -12.14
C GLN A 150 -12.87 -15.42 -11.86
N ASP A 151 -12.87 -14.58 -12.90
CA ASP A 151 -13.22 -13.15 -12.77
C ASP A 151 -12.39 -12.40 -11.71
N LEU A 152 -11.08 -12.36 -11.92
CA LEU A 152 -10.14 -11.62 -11.09
C LEU A 152 -10.29 -10.11 -11.35
N LEU A 153 -10.47 -9.34 -10.27
CA LEU A 153 -10.59 -7.88 -10.30
C LEU A 153 -9.52 -7.23 -11.19
N GLN A 154 -9.98 -6.34 -12.07
CA GLN A 154 -9.13 -5.38 -12.75
C GLN A 154 -9.38 -3.99 -12.17
N GLU A 155 -8.34 -3.32 -11.65
CA GLU A 155 -8.50 -2.07 -10.89
C GLU A 155 -9.28 -0.99 -11.68
N PHE A 156 -9.02 -0.86 -12.99
CA PHE A 156 -9.69 0.12 -13.86
C PHE A 156 -11.22 -0.08 -13.99
N GLN A 157 -11.77 -1.19 -13.51
CA GLN A 157 -13.22 -1.45 -13.48
C GLN A 157 -13.90 -0.81 -12.27
N LEU A 158 -13.13 -0.40 -11.26
CA LEU A 158 -13.67 0.27 -10.07
C LEU A 158 -13.96 1.74 -10.34
N ALA A 159 -14.91 2.29 -9.60
CA ALA A 159 -15.25 3.71 -9.66
C ALA A 159 -15.59 4.22 -8.26
N ALA A 160 -15.02 5.35 -7.87
CA ALA A 160 -15.37 6.03 -6.63
C ALA A 160 -16.89 6.33 -6.58
N LEU A 161 -17.53 6.11 -5.43
CA LEU A 161 -18.97 6.30 -5.28
C LEU A 161 -19.36 7.77 -5.07
N VAL A 162 -18.57 8.48 -4.26
CA VAL A 162 -18.85 9.85 -3.81
C VAL A 162 -17.90 10.81 -4.52
N ASN A 163 -18.46 11.85 -5.14
CA ASN A 163 -17.72 12.83 -5.95
C ASN A 163 -16.76 12.15 -6.94
N PRO A 164 -17.27 11.29 -7.85
CA PRO A 164 -16.45 10.66 -8.88
C PRO A 164 -15.89 11.71 -9.83
N GLY A 165 -14.68 11.43 -10.32
CA GLY A 165 -13.96 12.29 -11.26
C GLY A 165 -12.65 12.78 -10.66
N ALA A 166 -11.61 12.77 -11.48
CA ALA A 166 -10.30 13.25 -11.07
C ALA A 166 -10.29 14.78 -10.91
N PRO A 167 -9.52 15.35 -9.96
CA PRO A 167 -9.25 16.77 -9.91
C PRO A 167 -8.80 17.31 -11.28
N GLY A 168 -9.32 18.48 -11.66
CA GLY A 168 -9.09 19.08 -12.98
C GLY A 168 -9.82 18.39 -14.15
N GLY A 169 -10.50 17.25 -13.94
CA GLY A 169 -11.17 16.50 -14.99
C GLY A 169 -10.20 16.09 -16.11
N SER A 170 -10.63 16.19 -17.37
CA SER A 170 -9.77 15.90 -18.52
C SER A 170 -8.86 17.06 -18.95
N ALA A 171 -8.86 18.19 -18.22
CA ALA A 171 -7.90 19.25 -18.46
C ALA A 171 -6.49 18.82 -18.00
N PRO A 172 -5.43 19.47 -18.53
CA PRO A 172 -4.09 19.32 -17.96
C PRO A 172 -4.09 19.62 -16.47
N ALA A 173 -3.32 18.85 -15.70
CA ALA A 173 -3.02 19.18 -14.32
C ALA A 173 -2.21 20.50 -14.26
N ASP A 174 -2.27 21.20 -13.12
CA ASP A 174 -1.47 22.41 -12.91
C ASP A 174 0.03 22.07 -12.92
N ARG A 175 0.35 20.89 -12.36
CA ARG A 175 1.70 20.33 -12.38
C ARG A 175 1.66 18.82 -12.62
N SER A 176 2.46 18.37 -13.59
CA SER A 176 2.72 16.96 -13.85
C SER A 176 4.17 16.66 -13.44
N ILE A 177 4.37 15.60 -12.65
CA ILE A 177 5.67 15.22 -12.09
C ILE A 177 5.94 13.77 -12.49
N ASP A 178 7.04 13.57 -13.21
CA ASP A 178 7.53 12.24 -13.52
C ASP A 178 8.22 11.63 -12.28
N ILE A 179 7.85 10.39 -11.98
CA ILE A 179 8.39 9.60 -10.89
C ILE A 179 9.00 8.34 -11.51
N ASN A 180 10.32 8.32 -11.65
CA ASN A 180 11.04 7.21 -12.30
C ASN A 180 11.65 6.30 -11.24
N PHE A 181 11.17 5.06 -11.14
CA PHE A 181 11.73 4.08 -10.22
C PHE A 181 13.02 3.46 -10.77
N GLY A 182 14.09 3.62 -10.01
CA GLY A 182 15.43 3.12 -10.31
C GLY A 182 15.94 2.15 -9.25
N MET A 183 16.97 1.40 -9.62
CA MET A 183 17.73 0.54 -8.72
C MET A 183 19.21 0.64 -9.08
N GLN A 184 20.05 0.75 -8.07
CA GLN A 184 21.50 0.71 -8.23
C GLN A 184 22.15 -0.13 -7.13
N VAL A 185 23.34 -0.65 -7.39
CA VAL A 185 24.16 -1.27 -6.34
C VAL A 185 25.31 -0.34 -6.02
N LYS A 186 25.35 0.18 -4.78
CA LYS A 186 26.40 1.08 -4.29
C LYS A 186 27.10 0.44 -3.11
N ASN A 187 28.43 0.34 -3.18
CA ASN A 187 29.25 -0.30 -2.14
C ASN A 187 28.77 -1.71 -1.76
N GLY A 188 28.28 -2.48 -2.75
CA GLY A 188 27.79 -3.85 -2.55
C GLY A 188 26.40 -3.95 -1.94
N ARG A 189 25.65 -2.85 -1.84
CA ARG A 189 24.28 -2.79 -1.32
C ARG A 189 23.31 -2.33 -2.39
N LEU A 190 22.12 -2.94 -2.41
CA LEU A 190 21.02 -2.52 -3.26
C LEU A 190 20.41 -1.23 -2.71
N MET A 191 20.27 -0.22 -3.57
CA MET A 191 19.59 1.02 -3.29
C MET A 191 18.50 1.24 -4.34
N TRP A 192 17.34 1.67 -3.88
CA TRP A 192 16.24 2.12 -4.72
C TRP A 192 16.26 3.62 -4.86
N GLU A 193 15.70 4.09 -5.98
CA GLU A 193 15.75 5.50 -6.36
C GLU A 193 14.42 5.96 -6.93
N ILE A 194 14.10 7.22 -6.68
CA ILE A 194 13.15 8.02 -7.44
C ILE A 194 13.95 9.09 -8.18
N ASN A 195 13.83 9.17 -9.51
CA ASN A 195 14.51 10.19 -10.31
C ASN A 195 16.03 10.27 -10.05
N ASP A 196 16.70 9.12 -9.99
CA ASP A 196 18.13 8.95 -9.70
C ASP A 196 18.57 9.44 -8.29
N ILE A 197 17.61 9.62 -7.37
CA ILE A 197 17.85 9.98 -5.98
C ILE A 197 17.37 8.84 -5.08
N SER A 198 18.26 8.37 -4.21
CA SER A 198 17.90 7.42 -3.15
C SER A 198 17.64 8.17 -1.85
N TYR A 199 16.47 7.94 -1.27
CA TYR A 199 16.04 8.64 -0.07
C TYR A 199 16.94 8.36 1.12
N LEU A 200 17.31 9.40 1.85
CA LEU A 200 17.87 9.31 3.19
C LEU A 200 17.07 10.22 4.14
N PRO A 201 16.67 9.73 5.33
CA PRO A 201 16.01 10.54 6.32
C PRO A 201 16.87 11.77 6.71
N PRO A 202 16.29 12.98 6.79
CA PRO A 202 17.00 14.18 7.23
C PRO A 202 17.31 14.15 8.74
N ASP A 203 18.34 14.90 9.18
CA ASP A 203 18.75 15.01 10.59
C ASP A 203 17.67 15.61 11.54
N LEU A 204 16.72 16.33 10.97
CA LEU A 204 15.52 16.83 11.63
C LEU A 204 14.31 16.45 10.76
N PRO A 205 13.18 16.02 11.34
CA PRO A 205 11.98 15.74 10.57
C PRO A 205 11.57 16.93 9.69
N THR A 206 11.09 16.65 8.48
CA THR A 206 10.70 17.68 7.49
C THR A 206 9.76 18.73 8.10
N LEU A 207 8.78 18.30 8.91
CA LEU A 207 7.87 19.21 9.58
C LEU A 207 8.61 20.21 10.49
N LEU A 208 9.60 19.73 11.25
CA LEU A 208 10.39 20.59 12.13
C LEU A 208 11.25 21.58 11.32
N ASN A 209 11.82 21.13 10.20
CA ASN A 209 12.55 22.01 9.28
C ASN A 209 11.64 23.12 8.71
N ILE A 210 10.40 22.80 8.35
CA ILE A 210 9.44 23.80 7.87
C ILE A 210 9.11 24.80 8.98
N ILE A 211 8.68 24.33 10.16
CA ILE A 211 8.16 25.22 11.21
C ILE A 211 9.21 25.98 12.00
N ALA A 212 10.40 25.40 12.19
CA ALA A 212 11.45 25.99 13.04
C ALA A 212 12.53 26.69 12.21
N ASN A 213 12.87 26.13 11.04
CA ASN A 213 13.90 26.69 10.17
C ASN A 213 13.33 27.48 8.99
N GLY A 214 12.00 27.48 8.80
CA GLY A 214 11.33 28.26 7.76
C GLY A 214 11.55 27.71 6.35
N PHE A 215 11.72 26.39 6.20
CA PHE A 215 11.98 25.78 4.90
C PHE A 215 10.71 25.83 4.05
N THR A 216 10.78 26.51 2.90
CA THR A 216 9.64 26.72 2.00
C THR A 216 9.99 26.52 0.52
N SER A 217 11.24 26.24 0.20
CA SER A 217 11.72 26.06 -1.17
C SER A 217 12.52 24.76 -1.29
N PRO A 218 12.53 24.10 -2.45
CA PRO A 218 13.24 22.83 -2.63
C PRO A 218 14.70 22.87 -2.20
N ASP A 219 15.42 23.96 -2.51
CA ASP A 219 16.83 24.16 -2.14
C ASP A 219 17.09 24.27 -0.62
N ASN A 220 16.05 24.37 0.21
CA ASN A 220 16.21 24.32 1.66
C ASN A 220 16.39 22.89 2.18
N PHE A 221 15.81 21.90 1.51
CA PHE A 221 15.83 20.50 1.91
C PHE A 221 17.11 19.80 1.41
N THR A 222 17.48 18.70 2.06
CA THR A 222 18.63 17.93 1.58
C THR A 222 18.30 17.24 0.27
N THR A 223 19.25 17.17 -0.67
CA THR A 223 19.03 16.52 -1.96
C THR A 223 18.57 15.07 -1.82
N THR A 224 19.07 14.35 -0.81
CA THR A 224 18.68 12.96 -0.53
C THR A 224 17.31 12.83 0.15
N GLU A 225 16.66 13.91 0.58
CA GLU A 225 15.28 13.88 1.06
C GLU A 225 14.27 13.88 -0.09
N ASP A 226 14.72 14.19 -1.31
CA ASP A 226 13.92 14.29 -2.54
C ASP A 226 12.58 15.02 -2.33
N THR A 227 12.67 16.30 -1.92
CA THR A 227 11.49 17.06 -1.52
C THR A 227 10.90 17.87 -2.67
N PHE A 228 9.66 17.54 -3.03
CA PHE A 228 8.82 18.29 -3.94
C PHE A 228 8.00 19.32 -3.16
N VAL A 229 8.31 20.61 -3.29
CA VAL A 229 7.45 21.68 -2.79
C VAL A 229 6.29 21.89 -3.78
N ILE A 230 5.05 21.78 -3.30
CA ILE A 230 3.83 21.98 -4.09
C ILE A 230 2.96 23.07 -3.48
N ASP A 231 2.31 23.86 -4.35
CA ASP A 231 1.59 25.07 -3.96
C ASP A 231 0.10 24.82 -3.69
N ARG A 232 -0.55 25.83 -3.10
CA ARG A 232 -1.95 25.73 -2.66
C ARG A 232 -2.89 25.48 -3.82
N ASN A 233 -3.73 24.45 -3.65
CA ASN A 233 -4.82 24.06 -4.54
C ASN A 233 -4.39 23.64 -5.95
N GLU A 234 -3.09 23.40 -6.19
CA GLU A 234 -2.63 22.79 -7.44
C GLU A 234 -3.26 21.41 -7.61
N VAL A 235 -3.73 21.12 -8.82
CA VAL A 235 -3.98 19.75 -9.27
C VAL A 235 -2.64 19.14 -9.64
N ILE A 236 -2.23 18.14 -8.87
CA ILE A 236 -0.98 17.41 -9.08
C ILE A 236 -1.29 16.11 -9.81
N GLU A 237 -0.53 15.84 -10.87
CA GLU A 237 -0.49 14.57 -11.58
C GLU A 237 0.87 13.92 -11.39
N LEU A 238 0.90 12.71 -10.82
CA LEU A 238 2.13 11.92 -10.77
C LEU A 238 2.09 10.89 -11.88
N VAL A 239 3.08 10.94 -12.76
CA VAL A 239 3.32 9.95 -13.81
C VAL A 239 4.38 8.99 -13.31
N ILE A 240 3.93 7.84 -12.79
CA ILE A 240 4.79 6.88 -12.10
C ILE A 240 5.23 5.81 -13.09
N HIS A 241 6.52 5.85 -13.42
CA HIS A 241 7.19 4.87 -14.27
C HIS A 241 7.83 3.80 -13.38
N GLY A 242 7.26 2.59 -13.40
CA GLY A 242 7.85 1.51 -12.63
C GLY A 242 9.19 1.03 -13.20
N SER A 243 9.85 0.19 -12.41
CA SER A 243 11.25 -0.16 -12.64
C SER A 243 11.48 -0.91 -13.96
N PRO A 244 12.64 -0.71 -14.65
CA PRO A 244 12.93 -1.36 -15.93
C PRO A 244 12.95 -2.90 -15.90
N ASN A 245 13.12 -3.51 -14.72
CA ASN A 245 13.09 -4.96 -14.54
C ASN A 245 11.67 -5.50 -14.27
N GLY A 246 10.65 -4.63 -14.29
CA GLY A 246 9.25 -4.99 -14.10
C GLY A 246 8.87 -5.37 -12.67
N ARG A 247 9.75 -5.12 -11.68
CA ARG A 247 9.44 -5.43 -10.28
C ARG A 247 8.22 -4.64 -9.83
N LEU A 248 7.29 -5.36 -9.22
CA LEU A 248 6.08 -4.79 -8.64
C LEU A 248 6.45 -3.98 -7.38
N SER A 249 5.99 -2.74 -7.34
CA SER A 249 6.16 -1.77 -6.25
C SER A 249 4.78 -1.25 -5.84
N PHE A 250 4.63 -0.80 -4.59
CA PHE A 250 3.34 -0.36 -4.04
C PHE A 250 3.45 1.09 -3.58
N SER A 251 3.10 2.03 -4.45
CA SER A 251 3.26 3.46 -4.15
C SER A 251 2.16 3.95 -3.24
N SER A 252 2.53 4.47 -2.07
CA SER A 252 1.62 5.11 -1.13
C SER A 252 1.91 6.60 -1.01
N LEU A 253 0.86 7.42 -0.87
CA LEU A 253 0.96 8.85 -0.62
C LEU A 253 0.25 9.15 0.71
N HIS A 254 0.99 9.71 1.67
CA HIS A 254 0.41 10.16 2.94
C HIS A 254 -0.42 11.42 2.72
N GLY A 255 -1.33 11.73 3.65
CA GLY A 255 -2.13 12.96 3.63
C GLY A 255 -3.25 13.00 2.58
N HIS A 256 -3.26 12.08 1.61
CA HIS A 256 -4.17 12.07 0.48
C HIS A 256 -4.72 10.68 0.15
N ALA A 257 -5.97 10.66 -0.34
CA ALA A 257 -6.36 9.66 -1.31
C ALA A 257 -6.25 10.30 -2.70
N PHE A 258 -5.90 9.51 -3.71
CA PHE A 258 -5.69 9.95 -5.08
C PHE A 258 -6.56 9.15 -6.06
N ASP A 259 -6.93 9.80 -7.16
CA ASP A 259 -7.62 9.17 -8.27
C ASP A 259 -6.62 8.47 -9.19
N VAL A 260 -6.79 7.16 -9.40
CA VAL A 260 -5.97 6.36 -10.32
C VAL A 260 -6.51 6.55 -11.72
N VAL A 261 -6.09 7.62 -12.39
CA VAL A 261 -6.56 7.97 -13.74
C VAL A 261 -6.06 6.99 -14.79
N GLN A 262 -4.93 6.32 -14.55
CA GLN A 262 -4.46 5.19 -15.34
C GLN A 262 -3.85 4.13 -14.42
N SER A 263 -4.53 3.00 -14.27
CA SER A 263 -3.98 1.80 -13.63
C SER A 263 -2.91 1.14 -14.52
N MET A 264 -2.21 0.13 -13.99
CA MET A 264 -1.23 -0.65 -14.76
C MET A 264 -1.79 -1.27 -16.05
N GLN A 265 -3.12 -1.43 -16.10
CA GLN A 265 -3.89 -1.97 -17.22
C GLN A 265 -5.15 -1.12 -17.41
N GLY A 266 -5.69 -1.11 -18.62
CA GLY A 266 -6.92 -0.38 -18.94
C GLY A 266 -6.66 1.02 -19.50
N PRO A 267 -7.74 1.72 -19.90
CA PRO A 267 -7.65 3.05 -20.49
C PRO A 267 -7.51 4.15 -19.43
N LEU A 268 -7.11 5.35 -19.87
CA LEU A 268 -7.24 6.57 -19.09
C LEU A 268 -8.71 6.82 -18.71
N ASN A 269 -8.95 7.20 -17.46
CA ASN A 269 -10.27 7.55 -16.93
C ASN A 269 -10.19 8.78 -16.02
N PHE A 270 -10.70 9.91 -16.50
CA PHE A 270 -10.83 11.14 -15.71
C PHE A 270 -12.25 11.36 -15.16
N VAL A 271 -13.22 10.55 -15.59
CA VAL A 271 -14.65 10.75 -15.31
C VAL A 271 -15.06 10.10 -14.00
N ASN A 272 -14.60 8.87 -13.75
CA ASN A 272 -14.92 8.12 -12.56
C ASN A 272 -13.83 7.08 -12.21
N PRO A 273 -12.55 7.50 -12.12
CA PRO A 273 -11.48 6.58 -11.75
C PRO A 273 -11.71 5.94 -10.37
N PRO A 274 -11.05 4.81 -10.09
CA PRO A 274 -10.85 4.33 -8.73
C PRO A 274 -10.12 5.40 -7.90
N ARG A 275 -10.48 5.55 -6.62
CA ARG A 275 -9.80 6.48 -5.69
C ARG A 275 -9.27 5.72 -4.48
N ARG A 276 -7.98 5.86 -4.18
CA ARG A 276 -7.30 5.05 -3.16
C ARG A 276 -6.03 5.73 -2.62
N ASP A 277 -5.31 5.10 -1.70
CA ASP A 277 -4.07 5.66 -1.13
C ASP A 277 -2.82 4.80 -1.33
N VAL A 278 -2.97 3.59 -1.89
CA VAL A 278 -1.85 2.72 -2.30
C VAL A 278 -2.10 2.10 -3.67
N VAL A 279 -1.25 2.35 -4.67
CA VAL A 279 -1.39 1.78 -6.02
C VAL A 279 -0.22 0.87 -6.38
N GLY A 280 -0.50 -0.24 -7.08
CA GLY A 280 0.53 -1.11 -7.61
C GLY A 280 1.13 -0.55 -8.90
N VAL A 281 2.45 -0.62 -9.03
CA VAL A 281 3.22 -0.18 -10.20
C VAL A 281 4.21 -1.29 -10.56
N SER A 282 4.30 -1.65 -11.84
CA SER A 282 5.21 -2.69 -12.34
C SER A 282 5.90 -2.17 -13.60
N GLY A 283 6.12 -2.97 -14.64
CA GLY A 283 6.77 -2.53 -15.89
C GLY A 283 5.95 -1.56 -16.75
N SER A 284 4.81 -1.05 -16.26
CA SER A 284 3.96 -0.08 -16.96
C SER A 284 3.91 1.26 -16.21
N THR A 285 3.43 2.29 -16.91
CA THR A 285 3.17 3.60 -16.30
C THR A 285 1.81 3.58 -15.60
N VAL A 286 1.78 4.08 -14.37
CA VAL A 286 0.57 4.38 -13.61
C VAL A 286 0.47 5.90 -13.48
N ILE A 287 -0.72 6.45 -13.63
CA ILE A 287 -0.95 7.89 -13.46
C ILE A 287 -1.99 8.10 -12.36
N ILE A 288 -1.64 8.93 -11.38
CA ILE A 288 -2.54 9.32 -10.29
C ILE A 288 -2.70 10.84 -10.23
N ARG A 289 -3.86 11.30 -9.73
CA ARG A 289 -4.12 12.71 -9.47
C ARG A 289 -4.64 12.96 -8.06
N PHE A 290 -4.19 14.06 -7.47
CA PHE A 290 -4.72 14.58 -6.21
C PHE A 290 -4.71 16.11 -6.22
N GLN A 291 -5.41 16.73 -5.28
CA GLN A 291 -5.42 18.17 -5.09
C GLN A 291 -4.57 18.52 -3.88
N ALA A 292 -3.71 19.53 -4.00
CA ALA A 292 -2.92 20.06 -2.88
C ALA A 292 -3.80 20.90 -1.91
N ASP A 293 -4.67 20.25 -1.16
CA ASP A 293 -5.63 20.85 -0.22
C ASP A 293 -5.30 20.66 1.29
N ASN A 294 -4.21 19.95 1.61
CA ASN A 294 -3.83 19.53 2.95
C ASN A 294 -2.36 19.93 3.29
N PRO A 295 -2.13 21.11 3.89
CA PRO A 295 -0.77 21.54 4.27
C PRO A 295 -0.06 20.53 5.16
N GLY A 296 1.13 20.09 4.76
CA GLY A 296 1.93 19.14 5.53
C GLY A 296 3.10 18.59 4.71
N PRO A 297 4.14 18.04 5.36
CA PRO A 297 5.11 17.19 4.69
C PRO A 297 4.55 15.77 4.60
N TRP A 298 4.22 15.34 3.40
CA TRP A 298 3.61 14.04 3.14
C TRP A 298 4.58 13.11 2.45
N PHE A 299 4.73 11.91 3.01
CA PHE A 299 5.64 10.92 2.46
C PHE A 299 5.02 10.23 1.25
N PHE A 300 5.81 10.07 0.18
CA PHE A 300 5.47 9.25 -0.98
C PHE A 300 6.52 8.16 -1.10
N HIS A 301 6.13 6.90 -0.94
CA HIS A 301 7.10 5.81 -0.90
C HIS A 301 6.51 4.47 -1.34
N CYS A 302 7.40 3.53 -1.63
CA CYS A 302 7.01 2.13 -1.75
C CYS A 302 6.65 1.57 -0.38
N HIS A 303 5.53 0.86 -0.29
CA HIS A 303 5.07 0.24 0.95
C HIS A 303 5.64 -1.18 1.16
N ILE A 304 6.55 -1.63 0.31
CA ILE A 304 7.46 -2.73 0.67
C ILE A 304 8.51 -2.12 1.59
N ASP A 305 8.49 -2.50 2.87
CA ASP A 305 9.31 -1.83 3.90
C ASP A 305 10.80 -1.90 3.58
N TRP A 306 11.25 -3.00 2.97
CA TRP A 306 12.65 -3.16 2.53
C TRP A 306 13.02 -2.23 1.39
N HIS A 307 12.06 -1.86 0.52
CA HIS A 307 12.31 -0.92 -0.57
C HIS A 307 12.32 0.52 -0.06
N LEU A 308 11.42 0.86 0.88
CA LEU A 308 11.45 2.14 1.60
C LEU A 308 12.79 2.32 2.32
N GLU A 309 13.21 1.32 3.09
CA GLU A 309 14.48 1.30 3.81
C GLU A 309 15.69 1.46 2.88
N ALA A 310 15.64 0.83 1.70
CA ALA A 310 16.66 0.98 0.67
C ALA A 310 16.52 2.25 -0.18
N GLY A 311 15.62 3.18 0.18
CA GLY A 311 15.56 4.54 -0.36
C GLY A 311 14.48 4.82 -1.40
N LEU A 312 13.49 3.93 -1.62
CA LEU A 312 12.40 4.14 -2.58
C LEU A 312 11.32 5.10 -2.02
N ALA A 313 11.70 6.36 -1.81
CA ALA A 313 10.83 7.37 -1.23
C ALA A 313 11.16 8.79 -1.68
N ALA A 314 10.21 9.68 -1.48
CA ALA A 314 10.29 11.11 -1.68
C ALA A 314 9.34 11.83 -0.71
N VAL A 315 9.48 13.14 -0.57
CA VAL A 315 8.64 13.94 0.32
C VAL A 315 7.91 15.02 -0.47
N PHE A 316 6.60 15.16 -0.28
CA PHE A 316 5.84 16.32 -0.73
C PHE A 316 5.73 17.33 0.41
N ALA A 317 6.49 18.42 0.32
CA ALA A 317 6.29 19.57 1.20
C ALA A 317 5.13 20.40 0.66
N GLU A 318 3.92 20.02 1.05
CA GLU A 318 2.70 20.65 0.60
C GLU A 318 2.44 21.95 1.37
N ARG A 319 2.38 23.05 0.63
CA ARG A 319 1.99 24.37 1.13
C ARG A 319 2.75 24.76 2.41
N PRO A 320 4.10 24.73 2.42
CA PRO A 320 4.88 24.86 3.65
C PRO A 320 4.67 26.20 4.38
N VAL A 321 4.34 27.28 3.64
CA VAL A 321 3.97 28.58 4.24
C VAL A 321 2.70 28.48 5.10
N ASP A 322 1.73 27.66 4.68
CA ASP A 322 0.47 27.48 5.40
C ASP A 322 0.63 26.67 6.69
N GLN A 323 1.70 25.86 6.78
CA GLN A 323 2.01 25.09 7.99
C GLN A 323 2.50 25.99 9.13
N THR A 324 3.05 27.17 8.81
CA THR A 324 3.60 28.12 9.79
C THR A 324 2.66 29.30 10.09
N SER A 325 1.70 29.57 9.22
CA SER A 325 0.84 30.75 9.33
C SER A 325 -0.57 30.53 8.79
N GLY A 326 -1.55 31.24 9.34
CA GLY A 326 -2.95 31.17 8.89
C GLY A 326 -3.77 30.07 9.56
N PRO A 327 -5.00 29.82 9.07
CA PRO A 327 -5.99 28.98 9.75
C PRO A 327 -5.70 27.48 9.70
N GLN A 328 -4.77 27.04 8.84
CA GLN A 328 -4.32 25.64 8.72
C GLN A 328 -2.89 25.45 9.24
N SER A 329 -2.39 26.41 10.04
CA SER A 329 -1.07 26.27 10.66
C SER A 329 -1.04 25.15 11.68
N GLU A 330 0.11 24.50 11.77
CA GLU A 330 0.32 23.34 12.61
C GLU A 330 0.36 23.73 14.09
N ILE A 331 -0.51 23.11 14.89
CA ILE A 331 -0.52 23.30 16.34
C ILE A 331 0.36 22.24 16.98
N ILE A 332 1.63 22.61 17.16
CA ILE A 332 2.64 21.70 17.69
C ILE A 332 2.66 21.72 19.21
N LYS A 333 2.40 20.56 19.81
CA LYS A 333 2.48 20.36 21.26
C LYS A 333 3.93 20.26 21.70
N GLN A 334 4.23 20.74 22.91
CA GLN A 334 5.57 20.60 23.51
C GLN A 334 6.04 19.14 23.52
N THR A 335 5.14 18.19 23.82
CA THR A 335 5.46 16.75 23.82
C THR A 335 5.96 16.23 22.47
N TRP A 336 5.57 16.85 21.35
CA TRP A 336 6.10 16.50 20.03
C TRP A 336 7.49 17.12 19.82
N LEU A 337 7.69 18.38 20.25
CA LEU A 337 8.99 19.06 20.19
C LEU A 337 10.05 18.34 21.03
N ASP A 338 9.64 17.73 22.14
CA ASP A 338 10.52 16.99 23.05
C ASP A 338 11.02 15.67 22.45
N LEU A 339 10.39 15.12 21.40
CA LEU A 339 10.77 13.83 20.79
C LEU A 339 12.19 13.86 20.23
N CYS A 340 12.55 14.91 19.46
CA CYS A 340 13.87 15.00 18.83
C CYS A 340 15.02 15.10 19.85
N PRO A 341 14.95 15.97 20.87
CA PRO A 341 15.93 15.98 21.96
C PRO A 341 16.04 14.66 22.72
N ILE A 342 14.91 14.01 23.03
CA ILE A 342 14.90 12.72 23.73
C ILE A 342 15.60 11.66 22.89
N TYR A 343 15.22 11.51 21.61
CA TYR A 343 15.83 10.54 20.70
C TYR A 343 17.33 10.77 20.52
N LYS A 344 17.76 12.03 20.33
CA LYS A 344 19.19 12.39 20.17
C LYS A 344 20.04 12.15 21.42
N ALA A 345 19.41 12.06 22.59
CA ALA A 345 20.09 11.75 23.85
C ALA A 345 20.24 10.24 24.09
N LEU A 346 19.58 9.39 23.29
CA LEU A 346 19.69 7.93 23.43
C LEU A 346 21.07 7.43 22.99
N PRO A 347 21.66 6.48 23.75
CA PRO A 347 22.77 5.66 23.27
C PRO A 347 22.44 5.00 21.93
N ALA A 348 23.46 4.73 21.11
CA ALA A 348 23.25 4.16 19.77
C ALA A 348 22.65 2.74 19.78
N ASP A 349 22.77 2.00 20.88
CA ASP A 349 22.18 0.68 21.10
C ASP A 349 20.75 0.74 21.66
N GLU A 350 20.24 1.94 21.96
CA GLU A 350 18.86 2.20 22.39
C GLU A 350 18.03 2.96 21.34
N GLN A 351 18.62 3.26 20.17
CA GLN A 351 17.94 3.77 18.97
C GLN A 351 17.49 2.58 18.11
#